data_AF-A0A525L5A0-F1
#
_entry.id   AF-A0A525L5A0-F1
#
_cell.length_a   1.000
_cell.length_b   1.000
_cell.length_c   1.000
_cell.angle_alpha   90.00
_cell.angle_beta   90.00
_cell.angle_gamma   90.00
#
_symmetry.space_group_name_H-M   'P 1'
#
loop_
_entity.id
_entity.type
_entity.pdbx_description
1 polymer ?
#
loop_
_entity_poly.entity_id
_entity_poly.type
_entity_poly.pdbx_seq_one_letter_code
_entity_poly.pdbx_strand_id
1 'polypeptide(L)'
;MAAALAHAGDTHRLEDVRALIGRGAAQLWTAPAAAAVTMIEDDPEERRLLVWLAGGDLRTLIVEMLPQAEDWARAQGCRRMLVLGRPGWERAMKPMGYAPLARVIAKDL
;
A
#
# COMPACT_ATOMS: atom_id res chain seq x y z
N MET A 1 -7.78 10.23 -3.26
CA MET A 1 -8.08 9.37 -2.10
C MET A 1 -9.47 8.76 -2.14
N ALA A 2 -10.55 9.53 -2.35
CA ALA A 2 -11.93 9.00 -2.37
C ALA A 2 -12.14 7.78 -3.30
N ALA A 3 -11.62 7.82 -4.53
CA ALA A 3 -11.71 6.69 -5.46
C ALA A 3 -10.90 5.44 -5.05
N ALA A 4 -9.85 5.59 -4.22
CA ALA A 4 -9.08 4.45 -3.73
C ALA A 4 -9.80 3.74 -2.57
N LEU A 5 -10.53 4.49 -1.72
CA LEU A 5 -11.33 3.93 -0.63
C LEU A 5 -12.46 3.02 -1.16
N ALA A 6 -13.14 3.44 -2.22
CA ALA A 6 -14.21 2.65 -2.87
C ALA A 6 -13.72 1.33 -3.49
N HIS A 7 -12.41 1.17 -3.67
CA HIS A 7 -11.79 -0.05 -4.20
C HIS A 7 -11.05 -0.87 -3.15
N ALA A 8 -11.01 -0.40 -1.89
CA ALA A 8 -10.36 -1.07 -0.77
C ALA A 8 -11.33 -1.89 0.10
N GLY A 9 -12.42 -2.37 -0.52
CA GLY A 9 -13.44 -3.19 0.12
C GLY A 9 -14.34 -2.44 1.11
N ASP A 10 -14.45 -1.11 1.01
CA ASP A 10 -15.27 -0.25 1.88
C ASP A 10 -15.04 -0.44 3.38
N THR A 11 -13.85 -0.93 3.76
CA THR A 11 -13.50 -1.25 5.15
C THR A 11 -13.26 -0.04 6.03
N HIS A 12 -12.98 1.12 5.43
CA HIS A 12 -12.61 2.36 6.14
C HIS A 12 -13.30 3.56 5.52
N ARG A 13 -13.74 4.50 6.37
CA ARG A 13 -14.06 5.87 5.96
C ARG A 13 -12.78 6.72 5.94
N LEU A 14 -12.84 7.87 5.27
CA LEU A 14 -11.70 8.80 5.22
C LEU A 14 -11.25 9.25 6.63
N GLU A 15 -12.20 9.40 7.55
CA GLU A 15 -11.93 9.73 8.95
C GLU A 15 -11.14 8.64 9.68
N ASP A 16 -11.43 7.36 9.42
CA ASP A 16 -10.71 6.23 10.02
C ASP A 16 -9.25 6.23 9.56
N VAL A 17 -9.03 6.45 8.26
CA VAL A 17 -7.69 6.59 7.68
C VAL A 17 -6.95 7.77 8.30
N ARG A 18 -7.62 8.92 8.47
CA ARG A 18 -7.02 10.08 9.13
C ARG A 18 -6.64 9.78 10.58
N ALA A 19 -7.50 9.08 11.32
CA ALA A 19 -7.24 8.70 12.71
C ALA A 19 -6.07 7.70 12.81
N LEU A 20 -5.97 6.75 11.89
CA LEU A 20 -4.84 5.83 11.77
C LEU A 20 -3.52 6.56 11.54
N ILE A 21 -3.51 7.52 10.60
CA ILE A 21 -2.33 8.36 10.32
C ILE A 21 -1.98 9.21 11.55
N GLY A 22 -2.98 9.87 12.15
CA GLY A 22 -2.78 10.76 13.31
C GLY A 22 -2.20 10.06 14.54
N ARG A 23 -2.46 8.76 14.72
CA ARG A 23 -1.88 7.95 15.82
C ARG A 23 -0.61 7.20 15.44
N GLY A 24 -0.08 7.39 14.23
CA GLY A 24 1.11 6.69 13.75
C GLY A 24 0.92 5.21 13.41
N ALA A 25 -0.32 4.74 13.32
CA ALA A 25 -0.64 3.36 12.89
C ALA A 25 -0.63 3.22 11.35
N ALA A 26 -0.59 4.34 10.63
CA ALA A 26 -0.51 4.41 9.18
C ALA A 26 0.40 5.56 8.75
N GLN A 27 1.00 5.43 7.57
CA GLN A 27 1.82 6.46 6.94
C GLN A 27 1.18 6.85 5.61
N LEU A 28 1.02 8.16 5.39
CA LEU A 28 0.57 8.71 4.12
C LEU A 28 1.79 9.09 3.26
N TRP A 29 1.72 8.73 1.99
CA TRP A 29 2.65 9.08 0.94
C TRP A 29 1.89 9.84 -0.14
N THR A 30 2.42 10.97 -0.60
CA THR A 30 1.76 11.82 -1.59
C THR A 30 2.72 12.30 -2.67
N ALA A 31 2.23 12.35 -3.89
CA ALA A 31 2.80 13.07 -5.03
C ALA A 31 1.68 13.89 -5.71
N PRO A 32 1.98 14.85 -6.59
CA PRO A 32 0.95 15.68 -7.23
C PRO A 32 -0.17 14.89 -7.93
N ALA A 33 0.16 13.73 -8.51
CA ALA A 33 -0.77 12.88 -9.26
C ALA A 33 -1.09 11.54 -8.59
N ALA A 34 -0.57 11.26 -7.38
CA ALA A 34 -0.74 9.95 -6.74
C ALA A 34 -0.70 10.02 -5.21
N ALA A 35 -1.34 9.07 -4.55
CA ALA A 35 -1.33 8.92 -3.11
C ALA A 35 -1.31 7.43 -2.72
N ALA A 36 -0.61 7.09 -1.64
CA ALA A 36 -0.61 5.77 -1.05
C ALA A 36 -0.66 5.85 0.48
N VAL A 37 -1.25 4.85 1.13
CA VAL A 37 -1.26 4.70 2.58
C VAL A 37 -0.67 3.33 2.92
N THR A 38 0.25 3.33 3.89
CA THR A 38 1.01 2.14 4.28
C THR A 38 1.03 1.92 5.79
N MET A 39 1.19 0.66 6.22
CA MET A 39 1.15 0.26 7.63
C MET A 39 2.10 -0.90 7.82
N ILE A 40 2.69 -0.97 9.00
CA ILE A 40 3.52 -2.09 9.37
C ILE A 40 2.61 -3.20 9.89
N GLU A 41 2.82 -4.40 9.38
CA GLU A 41 2.23 -5.62 9.93
C GLU A 41 3.36 -6.49 10.49
N ASP A 42 3.18 -6.93 11.73
CA ASP A 42 4.08 -7.84 12.43
C ASP A 42 3.47 -9.25 12.43
N ASP A 43 4.15 -10.16 11.77
CA ASP A 43 3.94 -11.61 11.89
C ASP A 43 4.97 -12.20 12.87
N PRO A 44 4.77 -13.43 13.37
CA PRO A 44 5.72 -14.06 14.30
C PRO A 44 7.18 -14.12 13.81
N GLU A 45 7.40 -14.26 12.50
CA GLU A 45 8.75 -14.42 11.91
C GLU A 45 9.16 -13.29 10.95
N GLU A 46 8.27 -12.31 10.69
CA GLU A 46 8.54 -11.26 9.72
C GLU A 46 7.80 -9.96 10.08
N ARG A 47 8.48 -8.84 9.84
CA ARG A 47 7.84 -7.52 9.76
C ARG A 47 7.71 -7.12 8.30
N ARG A 48 6.54 -6.66 7.87
CA ARG A 48 6.28 -6.21 6.50
C ARG A 48 5.59 -4.86 6.44
N LEU A 49 5.79 -4.15 5.33
CA LEU A 49 5.03 -2.96 4.99
C LEU A 49 3.86 -3.35 4.07
N LEU A 50 2.63 -3.04 4.44
CA LEU A 50 1.46 -3.21 3.59
C LEU A 50 1.03 -1.87 3.00
N VAL A 51 0.94 -1.80 1.67
CA VAL A 51 0.27 -0.73 0.93
C VAL A 51 -1.15 -1.18 0.61
N TRP A 52 -2.14 -0.76 1.42
CA TRP A 52 -3.54 -1.18 1.24
C TRP A 52 -4.41 -0.14 0.54
N LEU A 53 -4.01 1.14 0.55
CA LEU A 53 -4.66 2.19 -0.24
C LEU A 53 -3.63 2.80 -1.17
N ALA A 54 -3.94 2.80 -2.46
CA ALA A 54 -3.08 3.38 -3.46
C ALA A 54 -3.93 3.83 -4.65
N GLY A 55 -3.64 5.01 -5.20
CA GLY A 55 -4.39 5.52 -6.35
C GLY A 55 -3.80 6.78 -6.96
N GLY A 56 -4.29 7.11 -8.15
CA GLY A 56 -3.73 8.16 -9.00
C GLY A 56 -2.92 7.56 -10.15
N ASP A 57 -1.91 8.29 -10.62
CA ASP A 57 -1.03 7.84 -11.69
C ASP A 57 -0.14 6.67 -11.21
N LEU A 58 -0.26 5.53 -11.90
CA LEU A 58 0.44 4.31 -11.53
C LEU A 58 1.96 4.43 -11.69
N ARG A 59 2.42 5.19 -12.69
CA ARG A 59 3.85 5.34 -12.94
C ARG A 59 4.49 6.19 -11.84
N THR A 60 3.89 7.32 -11.48
CA THR A 60 4.33 8.14 -10.33
C THR A 60 4.34 7.32 -9.05
N LEU A 61 3.29 6.52 -8.80
CA LEU A 61 3.24 5.66 -7.64
C LEU A 61 4.42 4.67 -7.59
N ILE A 62 4.66 3.95 -8.68
CA ILE A 62 5.68 2.89 -8.74
C ILE A 62 7.11 3.44 -8.79
N VAL A 63 7.34 4.54 -9.52
CA VAL A 63 8.70 5.05 -9.80
C VAL A 63 9.15 6.08 -8.79
N GLU A 64 8.25 6.89 -8.25
CA GLU A 64 8.62 8.00 -7.37
C GLU A 64 8.30 7.68 -5.91
N MET A 65 7.15 7.08 -5.63
CA MET A 65 6.65 6.96 -4.25
C MET A 65 7.05 5.65 -3.57
N LEU A 66 6.82 4.50 -4.21
CA LEU A 66 7.10 3.20 -3.61
C LEU A 66 8.57 3.00 -3.23
N PRO A 67 9.58 3.47 -4.00
CA PRO A 67 10.97 3.37 -3.57
C PRO A 67 11.26 4.08 -2.23
N GLN A 68 10.65 5.26 -2.01
CA GLN A 68 10.77 5.98 -0.74
C GLN A 68 10.09 5.21 0.41
N ALA A 69 8.94 4.59 0.13
CA ALA A 69 8.25 3.74 1.09
C ALA A 69 9.05 2.47 1.42
N GLU A 70 9.75 1.88 0.46
CA GLU A 70 10.65 0.75 0.66
C GLU A 70 11.84 1.11 1.55
N ASP A 71 12.48 2.26 1.31
CA ASP A 71 13.62 2.70 2.11
C ASP A 71 13.22 2.98 3.56
N TRP A 72 12.07 3.61 3.75
CA TRP A 72 11.49 3.76 5.08
C TRP A 72 11.16 2.41 5.72
N ALA A 73 10.53 1.48 4.99
CA ALA A 73 10.23 0.14 5.49
C ALA A 73 11.49 -0.60 5.94
N ARG A 74 12.59 -0.54 5.16
CA ARG A 74 13.88 -1.11 5.54
C ARG A 74 14.39 -0.51 6.85
N ALA A 75 14.27 0.81 7.03
CA ALA A 75 14.65 1.48 8.28
C ALA A 75 13.76 1.08 9.48
N GLN A 76 12.52 0.67 9.25
CA GLN A 76 11.61 0.13 10.28
C GLN A 76 11.83 -1.37 10.58
N GLY A 77 12.81 -2.01 9.92
CA GLY A 77 13.10 -3.43 10.06
C GLY A 77 12.19 -4.34 9.22
N CYS A 78 11.40 -3.79 8.29
CA CYS A 78 10.60 -4.60 7.39
C CYS A 78 11.50 -5.37 6.42
N ARG A 79 11.17 -6.64 6.19
CA ARG A 79 11.88 -7.51 5.23
C ARG A 79 11.14 -7.65 3.90
N ARG A 80 9.89 -7.19 3.85
CA ARG A 80 9.00 -7.29 2.69
C ARG A 80 8.07 -6.10 2.61
N MET A 81 7.69 -5.73 1.39
CA MET A 81 6.56 -4.85 1.12
C MET A 81 5.50 -5.58 0.29
N LEU A 82 4.24 -5.46 0.69
CA LEU A 82 3.07 -5.98 -0.02
C LEU A 82 2.25 -4.81 -0.57
N VAL A 83 1.75 -4.96 -1.79
CA VAL A 83 0.86 -3.96 -2.41
C VAL A 83 -0.44 -4.63 -2.77
N LEU A 84 -1.54 -4.19 -2.17
CA LEU A 84 -2.87 -4.61 -2.57
C LEU A 84 -3.29 -3.80 -3.79
N GLY A 85 -2.98 -4.35 -4.96
CA GLY A 85 -3.22 -3.72 -6.25
C GLY A 85 -4.22 -4.48 -7.11
N ARG A 86 -4.73 -3.81 -8.15
CA ARG A 86 -5.54 -4.46 -9.20
C ARG A 86 -4.66 -5.37 -10.06
N PRO A 87 -5.20 -6.42 -10.71
CA PRO A 87 -4.41 -7.35 -11.53
C PRO A 87 -3.48 -6.69 -12.57
N GLY A 88 -3.90 -5.56 -13.15
CA GLY A 88 -3.08 -4.82 -14.12
C GLY A 88 -1.79 -4.22 -13.56
N TRP A 89 -1.64 -4.11 -12.24
CA TRP A 89 -0.45 -3.54 -11.59
C TRP A 89 0.72 -4.52 -11.62
N GLU A 90 0.47 -5.83 -11.60
CA GLU A 90 1.51 -6.86 -11.61
C GLU A 90 2.52 -6.64 -12.76
N ARG A 91 2.01 -6.41 -13.98
CA ARG A 91 2.84 -6.15 -15.16
C ARG A 91 3.65 -4.86 -15.03
N ALA A 92 3.07 -3.80 -14.45
CA ALA A 92 3.73 -2.51 -14.28
C ALA A 92 4.80 -2.52 -13.18
N MET A 93 4.62 -3.36 -12.16
CA MET A 93 5.51 -3.44 -11.00
C MET A 93 6.64 -4.46 -11.17
N LYS A 94 6.49 -5.43 -12.09
CA LYS A 94 7.53 -6.44 -12.39
C LYS A 94 8.92 -5.84 -12.67
N PRO A 95 9.09 -4.75 -13.43
CA PRO A 95 10.40 -4.13 -13.66
C PRO A 95 11.06 -3.56 -12.39
N MET A 96 10.26 -3.28 -11.35
CA MET A 96 10.74 -2.80 -10.05
C MET A 96 11.02 -3.93 -9.06
N GLY A 97 10.98 -5.20 -9.50
CA GLY A 97 11.29 -6.37 -8.66
C GLY A 97 10.10 -6.93 -7.88
N TYR A 98 8.88 -6.43 -8.09
CA TYR A 98 7.69 -7.02 -7.48
C TYR A 98 7.30 -8.31 -8.19
N ALA A 99 6.90 -9.30 -7.40
CA ALA A 99 6.36 -10.56 -7.88
C ALA A 99 5.08 -10.90 -7.10
N PRO A 100 4.11 -11.60 -7.72
CA PRO A 100 2.92 -12.04 -7.02
C PRO A 100 3.28 -13.02 -5.89
N LEU A 101 2.82 -12.75 -4.68
CA LEU A 101 2.96 -13.65 -3.53
C LEU A 101 1.74 -14.58 -3.41
N ALA A 102 0.54 -14.02 -3.48
CA ALA A 102 -0.73 -14.72 -3.38
C ALA A 102 -1.84 -13.92 -4.05
N ARG A 103 -3.02 -14.53 -4.21
CA ARG A 103 -4.25 -13.86 -4.67
C ARG A 103 -5.22 -13.70 -3.51
N VAL A 104 -5.84 -12.53 -3.41
CA VAL A 104 -6.94 -12.30 -2.46
C VAL A 104 -8.23 -12.86 -3.08
N ILE A 105 -8.96 -13.69 -2.33
CA ILE A 105 -10.24 -14.28 -2.73
C ILE A 105 -11.27 -13.85 -1.68
N ALA A 106 -12.29 -13.11 -2.10
CA ALA A 106 -13.34 -12.59 -1.21
C ALA A 106 -14.70 -13.26 -1.50
N LYS A 107 -15.51 -13.40 -0.46
CA LYS A 107 -16.92 -13.82 -0.52
C LYS A 107 -17.71 -12.92 0.42
N ASP A 108 -18.78 -12.30 -0.07
CA ASP A 108 -19.73 -11.57 0.77
C ASP A 108 -20.49 -12.57 1.67
N LEU A 109 -20.62 -12.24 2.95
CA LEU A 109 -21.28 -13.07 3.97
C LEU A 109 -22.74 -12.69 4.13
#